data_AF-A0AAU9WAA7-F1
#
_entry.id   AF-A0AAU9WAA7-F1
#
_cell.length_a   1.000
_cell.length_b   1.000
_cell.length_c   1.000
_cell.angle_alpha   90.00
_cell.angle_beta   90.00
_cell.angle_gamma   90.00
#
_symmetry.space_group_name_H-M   'P 1'
#
loop_
_entity.id
_entity.type
_entity.pdbx_description
1 polymer ?
#
loop_
_entity_poly.entity_id
_entity_poly.type
_entity_poly.pdbx_seq_one_letter_code
_entity_poly.pdbx_strand_id
1 'polypeptide(L)'
;MKYFPFLVFLMCLSVGSGLKCYKCVSLKSWEDCALNQTEVTCAGGLDRCGKASVSFTKDRKQVHGYDKDCVSSTLMCEDWEKSDFCKDKECKITCCSEDLCNGAPLPVMSSVIFISCFVMALVF
;
A
#
# COMPACT_ATOMS: atom_id res chain seq x y z
N MET A 1 -4.48 -22.88 39.45
CA MET A 1 -5.52 -22.22 38.62
C MET A 1 -5.33 -20.69 38.60
N LYS A 2 -4.15 -20.18 38.22
CA LYS A 2 -3.84 -18.73 38.27
C LYS A 2 -3.36 -18.14 36.94
N TYR A 3 -3.13 -19.00 35.94
CA TYR A 3 -2.64 -18.64 34.59
C TYR A 3 -3.68 -18.91 33.48
N PHE A 4 -4.83 -19.48 33.82
CA PHE A 4 -5.90 -19.81 32.87
C PHE A 4 -6.49 -18.59 32.13
N PRO A 5 -6.76 -17.42 32.77
CA PRO A 5 -7.23 -16.24 32.04
C PRO A 5 -6.14 -15.60 31.17
N PHE A 6 -4.86 -15.85 31.47
CA PHE A 6 -3.73 -15.35 30.69
C PHE A 6 -3.58 -16.08 29.33
N LEU A 7 -3.90 -17.39 29.31
CA LEU A 7 -3.88 -18.19 28.08
C LEU A 7 -5.00 -17.81 27.09
N VAL A 8 -6.17 -17.45 27.61
CA VAL A 8 -7.35 -17.06 26.79
C VAL A 8 -7.12 -15.70 26.12
N PHE A 9 -6.45 -14.76 26.80
CA PHE A 9 -6.09 -13.46 26.23
C PHE A 9 -5.11 -13.58 25.05
N LEU A 10 -4.18 -14.55 25.11
CA LEU A 10 -3.23 -14.82 24.01
C LEU A 10 -3.90 -15.40 22.75
N MET A 11 -5.01 -16.14 22.90
CA MET A 11 -5.74 -16.75 21.78
C MET A 11 -6.61 -15.76 20.99
N CYS A 12 -6.92 -14.58 21.55
CA CYS A 12 -7.67 -13.54 20.84
C CYS A 12 -6.83 -12.68 19.89
N LEU A 13 -5.49 -12.80 19.93
CA LEU A 13 -4.58 -11.98 19.11
C LEU A 13 -4.27 -12.57 17.73
N SER A 14 -4.75 -13.77 17.40
CA SER A 14 -4.45 -14.41 16.10
C SER A 14 -5.55 -14.21 15.05
N VAL A 15 -6.17 -13.02 14.99
CA VAL A 15 -6.79 -12.59 13.73
C VAL A 15 -5.66 -12.00 12.89
N GLY A 16 -4.99 -12.86 12.13
CA GLY A 16 -4.13 -12.41 11.04
C GLY A 16 -5.00 -11.75 9.98
N SER A 17 -5.35 -10.48 10.18
CA SER A 17 -5.99 -9.67 9.15
C SER A 17 -4.99 -9.55 7.99
N GLY A 18 -5.36 -10.06 6.82
CA GLY A 18 -4.54 -9.93 5.62
C GLY A 18 -4.26 -8.46 5.30
N LEU A 19 -3.08 -8.19 4.74
CA LEU A 19 -2.63 -6.85 4.35
C LEU A 19 -3.73 -6.13 3.56
N LYS A 20 -4.01 -4.87 3.90
CA LYS A 20 -4.94 -4.03 3.13
C LYS A 20 -4.18 -3.07 2.24
N CYS A 21 -4.64 -2.85 1.03
CA CYS A 21 -4.05 -1.88 0.09
C CYS A 21 -5.14 -1.07 -0.61
N TYR A 22 -4.77 0.09 -1.16
CA TYR A 22 -5.61 0.76 -2.15
C TYR A 22 -5.44 0.10 -3.51
N LYS A 23 -6.55 -0.02 -4.25
CA LYS A 23 -6.59 -0.49 -5.64
C LYS A 23 -7.20 0.57 -6.55
N CYS A 24 -6.52 0.90 -7.65
CA CYS A 24 -7.06 1.79 -8.69
C CYS A 24 -6.27 1.64 -9.99
N VAL A 25 -6.89 2.02 -11.11
CA VAL A 25 -6.26 2.13 -12.43
C VAL A 25 -6.66 3.45 -13.07
N SER A 26 -5.71 4.18 -13.66
CA SER A 26 -5.99 5.37 -14.45
C SER A 26 -5.02 5.51 -15.64
N LEU A 27 -5.48 6.12 -16.72
CA LEU A 27 -4.65 6.54 -17.86
C LEU A 27 -4.41 8.06 -17.88
N LYS A 28 -4.85 8.78 -16.83
CA LYS A 28 -4.79 10.25 -16.78
C LYS A 28 -3.77 10.75 -15.77
N SER A 29 -3.94 10.41 -14.50
CA SER A 29 -3.06 10.88 -13.43
C SER A 29 -3.23 10.07 -12.14
N TRP A 30 -2.37 10.33 -11.16
CA TRP A 30 -2.51 9.77 -9.82
C TRP A 30 -3.77 10.27 -9.10
N GLU A 31 -4.17 11.51 -9.33
CA GLU A 31 -5.38 12.10 -8.75
C GLU A 31 -6.64 11.41 -9.27
N ASP A 32 -6.72 11.17 -10.59
CA ASP A 32 -7.83 10.43 -11.20
C ASP A 32 -7.89 8.97 -10.70
N CYS A 33 -6.74 8.33 -10.47
CA CYS A 33 -6.66 7.02 -9.81
C CYS A 33 -7.19 7.08 -8.37
N ALA A 34 -6.76 8.08 -7.59
CA ALA A 34 -7.14 8.24 -6.19
C ALA A 34 -8.63 8.55 -5.99
N LEU A 35 -9.27 9.27 -6.92
CA LEU A 35 -10.72 9.54 -6.88
C LEU A 35 -11.58 8.28 -6.93
N ASN A 36 -11.08 7.23 -7.58
CA ASN A 36 -11.81 5.97 -7.79
C ASN A 36 -11.17 4.78 -7.06
N GLN A 37 -10.26 5.03 -6.12
CA GLN A 37 -9.57 3.96 -5.43
C GLN A 37 -10.48 3.26 -4.41
N THR A 38 -10.28 1.96 -4.26
CA THR A 38 -10.99 1.13 -3.27
C THR A 38 -10.00 0.48 -2.32
N GLU A 39 -10.37 0.33 -1.05
CA GLU A 39 -9.62 -0.52 -0.11
C GLU A 39 -9.93 -1.99 -0.38
N VAL A 40 -8.87 -2.81 -0.45
CA VAL A 40 -8.98 -4.26 -0.67
C VAL A 40 -8.12 -4.99 0.34
N THR A 41 -8.56 -6.18 0.77
CA THR A 41 -7.73 -7.12 1.53
C THR A 41 -6.99 -8.03 0.55
N CYS A 42 -5.66 -8.06 0.66
CA CYS A 42 -4.80 -8.84 -0.20
C CYS A 42 -5.00 -10.34 0.02
N ALA A 43 -5.02 -11.09 -1.09
CA ALA A 43 -5.04 -12.54 -1.07
C ALA A 43 -3.68 -13.10 -0.59
N GLY A 44 -3.67 -14.37 -0.16
CA GLY A 44 -2.44 -15.04 0.24
C GLY A 44 -1.38 -15.01 -0.87
N GLY A 45 -0.13 -14.72 -0.50
CA GLY A 45 0.99 -14.57 -1.43
C GLY A 45 1.17 -13.17 -2.04
N LEU A 46 0.23 -12.25 -1.80
CA LEU A 46 0.36 -10.83 -2.12
C LEU A 46 0.69 -10.07 -0.83
N ASP A 47 1.98 -9.92 -0.57
CA ASP A 47 2.55 -9.46 0.70
C ASP A 47 2.96 -7.98 0.69
N ARG A 48 2.72 -7.27 -0.42
CA ARG A 48 3.06 -5.85 -0.59
C ARG A 48 1.91 -5.08 -1.20
N CYS A 49 1.80 -3.81 -0.83
CA CYS A 49 1.04 -2.83 -1.60
C CYS A 49 1.94 -2.24 -2.69
N GLY A 50 1.52 -2.34 -3.93
CA GLY A 50 2.19 -1.74 -5.09
C GLY A 50 1.57 -0.41 -5.47
N LYS A 51 2.42 0.51 -5.94
CA LYS A 51 2.04 1.74 -6.61
C LYS A 51 2.94 1.92 -7.81
N ALA A 52 2.39 1.84 -9.01
CA ALA A 52 3.19 1.84 -10.21
C ALA A 52 2.66 2.74 -11.32
N SER A 53 3.59 3.18 -12.16
CA SER A 53 3.28 4.00 -13.32
C SER A 53 4.09 3.58 -14.53
N VAL A 54 3.49 3.72 -15.71
CA VAL A 54 4.16 3.51 -16.99
C VAL A 54 3.94 4.74 -17.87
N SER A 55 4.98 5.17 -18.57
CA SER A 55 4.90 6.25 -19.57
C SER A 55 5.63 5.85 -20.84
N PHE A 56 5.02 6.08 -22.00
CA PHE A 56 5.62 5.79 -23.31
C PHE A 56 4.99 6.62 -24.42
N THR A 57 5.67 6.70 -25.56
CA THR A 57 5.13 7.39 -26.75
C THR A 57 4.58 6.38 -27.73
N LYS A 58 3.33 6.58 -28.17
CA LYS A 58 2.68 5.81 -29.23
C LYS A 58 2.01 6.76 -30.22
N ASP A 59 2.28 6.60 -31.51
CA ASP A 59 1.69 7.43 -32.58
C ASP A 59 1.88 8.96 -32.37
N ARG A 60 3.07 9.37 -31.91
CA ARG A 60 3.43 10.74 -31.52
C ARG A 60 2.60 11.33 -30.36
N LYS A 61 1.90 10.48 -29.60
CA LYS A 61 1.17 10.87 -28.39
C LYS A 61 1.82 10.21 -27.17
N GLN A 62 1.94 10.97 -26.09
CA GLN A 62 2.39 10.43 -24.81
C GLN A 62 1.22 9.69 -24.14
N VAL A 63 1.48 8.49 -23.67
CA VAL A 63 0.53 7.63 -22.95
C VAL A 63 1.07 7.41 -21.56
N HIS A 64 0.20 7.56 -20.56
CA HIS A 64 0.50 7.29 -19.17
C HIS A 64 -0.45 6.23 -18.63
N GLY A 65 0.04 5.43 -17.69
CA GLY A 65 -0.75 4.49 -16.91
C GLY A 65 -0.34 4.59 -15.44
N TYR A 66 -1.32 4.48 -14.55
CA TYR A 66 -1.18 4.56 -13.11
C TYR A 66 -1.98 3.43 -12.49
N ASP A 67 -1.34 2.68 -11.60
CA ASP A 67 -1.93 1.49 -10.98
C ASP A 67 -1.55 1.42 -9.50
N LYS A 68 -2.50 0.97 -8.69
CA LYS A 68 -2.28 0.52 -7.33
C LYS A 68 -2.92 -0.85 -7.18
N ASP A 69 -2.23 -1.79 -6.55
CA ASP A 69 -2.80 -3.10 -6.24
C ASP A 69 -2.05 -3.80 -5.12
N CYS A 70 -2.58 -4.94 -4.67
CA CYS A 70 -1.84 -5.94 -3.93
C CYS A 70 -0.87 -6.65 -4.88
N VAL A 71 0.40 -6.74 -4.51
CA VAL A 71 1.45 -7.36 -5.33
C VAL A 71 2.29 -8.32 -4.51
N SER A 72 2.91 -9.27 -5.20
CA SER A 72 3.96 -10.12 -4.62
C SER A 72 5.30 -9.39 -4.67
N SER A 73 6.05 -9.40 -3.56
CA SER A 73 7.39 -8.80 -3.47
C SER A 73 8.30 -9.29 -4.60
N THR A 74 8.35 -10.60 -4.84
CA THR A 74 9.29 -11.22 -5.79
C THR A 74 8.95 -10.90 -7.25
N LEU A 75 7.66 -10.87 -7.61
CA LEU A 75 7.27 -10.70 -9.01
C LEU A 75 7.26 -9.25 -9.47
N MET A 76 6.84 -8.33 -8.60
CA MET A 76 6.60 -6.94 -9.00
C MET A 76 7.57 -5.95 -8.40
N CYS A 77 7.94 -6.09 -7.12
CA CYS A 77 8.70 -5.05 -6.43
C CYS A 77 10.19 -5.04 -6.79
N GLU A 78 10.77 -6.18 -7.13
CA GLU A 78 12.22 -6.30 -7.39
C GLU A 78 12.59 -6.29 -8.88
N ASP A 79 11.68 -6.81 -9.72
CA ASP A 79 12.02 -7.17 -11.10
C ASP A 79 11.15 -6.53 -12.18
N TRP A 80 10.02 -5.88 -11.84
CA TRP A 80 9.14 -5.32 -12.86
C TRP A 80 9.84 -4.29 -13.75
N GLU A 81 10.59 -3.35 -13.17
CA GLU A 81 11.28 -2.31 -13.96
C GLU A 81 12.30 -2.90 -14.95
N LYS A 82 12.79 -4.12 -14.69
CA LYS A 82 13.71 -4.86 -15.57
C LYS A 82 13.00 -5.77 -16.57
N SER A 83 11.68 -5.91 -16.47
CA SER A 83 10.90 -6.81 -17.33
C SER A 83 10.92 -6.36 -18.79
N ASP A 84 10.72 -7.32 -19.70
CA ASP A 84 10.59 -7.03 -21.14
C ASP A 84 9.46 -6.02 -21.44
N PHE A 85 8.43 -5.94 -20.59
CA PHE A 85 7.37 -4.95 -20.72
C PHE A 85 7.90 -3.51 -20.59
N CYS A 86 8.89 -3.28 -19.72
CA CYS A 86 9.45 -1.97 -19.41
C CYS A 86 10.66 -1.59 -20.27
N LYS A 87 11.16 -2.50 -21.12
CA LYS A 87 12.37 -2.30 -21.93
C LYS A 87 12.37 -0.99 -22.74
N ASP A 88 11.23 -0.63 -23.32
CA ASP A 88 11.05 0.57 -24.15
C ASP A 88 10.06 1.58 -23.52
N LYS A 89 9.83 1.48 -22.20
CA LYS A 89 8.88 2.32 -21.46
C LYS A 89 9.51 2.86 -20.18
N GLU A 90 9.09 4.04 -19.77
CA GLU A 90 9.42 4.54 -18.43
C GLU A 90 8.48 3.88 -17.43
N CYS A 91 8.95 2.84 -16.75
CA CYS A 91 8.25 2.20 -15.64
C CYS A 91 8.78 2.71 -14.30
N LYS A 92 7.90 2.85 -13.33
CA LYS A 92 8.25 3.05 -11.91
C LYS A 92 7.33 2.22 -11.05
N ILE A 93 7.86 1.53 -10.05
CA ILE A 93 7.07 0.92 -8.98
C ILE A 93 7.63 1.29 -7.61
N THR A 94 6.72 1.52 -6.66
CA THR A 94 7.03 1.59 -5.24
C THR A 94 6.21 0.55 -4.50
N CYS A 95 6.86 -0.16 -3.58
CA CYS A 95 6.22 -1.16 -2.74
C CYS A 95 6.40 -0.85 -1.26
N CYS A 96 5.41 -1.25 -0.46
CA CYS A 96 5.42 -1.14 0.99
C CYS A 96 4.58 -2.28 1.61
N SER A 97 4.68 -2.52 2.92
CA SER A 97 4.10 -3.70 3.58
C SER A 97 3.16 -3.37 4.75
N GLU A 98 2.83 -2.10 4.93
CA GLU A 98 1.86 -1.65 5.94
C GLU A 98 0.48 -1.48 5.32
N ASP A 99 -0.58 -1.59 6.12
CA ASP A 99 -1.94 -1.39 5.63
C ASP A 99 -2.09 -0.01 4.97
N LEU A 100 -2.63 0.00 3.75
CA LEU A 100 -2.98 1.17 2.96
C LEU A 100 -1.79 2.09 2.63
N CYS A 101 -0.56 1.59 2.78
CA CYS A 101 0.67 2.37 2.61
C CYS A 101 0.90 2.89 1.18
N ASN A 102 0.24 2.31 0.17
CA ASN A 102 0.28 2.77 -1.22
C ASN A 102 -0.68 3.95 -1.50
N GLY A 103 -1.18 4.60 -0.46
CA GLY A 103 -1.87 5.89 -0.53
C GLY A 103 -1.02 7.00 -1.18
N ALA A 104 -1.58 8.19 -1.30
CA ALA A 104 -0.71 9.37 -1.44
C ALA A 104 0.17 9.47 -0.18
N PRO A 105 1.37 10.07 -0.25
CA PRO A 105 2.02 10.50 0.99
C PRO A 105 1.00 11.35 1.73
N LEU A 106 0.46 10.82 2.83
CA LEU A 106 -0.36 11.60 3.73
C LEU A 106 0.44 12.87 4.01
N PRO A 107 -0.16 14.08 3.98
CA PRO A 107 0.50 15.20 4.62
C PRO A 107 0.84 14.69 6.01
N VAL A 108 2.14 14.62 6.33
CA VAL A 108 2.61 13.98 7.57
C VAL A 108 1.93 14.73 8.69
N MET A 109 0.84 14.18 9.21
CA MET A 109 0.16 14.71 10.37
C MET A 109 1.18 14.47 11.48
N SER A 110 1.89 15.55 11.79
CA SER A 110 3.09 15.52 12.63
C SER A 110 2.86 14.62 13.84
N SER A 111 3.79 13.70 14.07
CA SER A 111 3.83 12.77 15.21
C SER A 111 3.71 13.48 16.58
N VAL A 112 3.86 14.81 16.60
CA VAL A 112 3.58 15.71 17.72
C VAL A 112 2.12 15.63 18.21
N ILE A 113 1.14 15.35 17.34
CA ILE A 113 -0.29 15.29 17.71
C ILE A 113 -0.62 14.03 18.54
N PHE A 114 0.05 12.91 18.28
CA PHE A 114 -0.17 11.67 19.03
C PHE A 114 0.43 11.72 20.45
N ILE A 115 1.48 12.51 20.66
CA ILE A 115 2.12 12.68 21.97
C ILE A 115 1.26 13.53 22.91
N SER A 116 0.49 14.51 22.40
CA SER A 116 -0.33 15.39 23.24
C SER A 116 -1.51 14.67 23.92
N CYS A 117 -2.11 13.68 23.26
CA CYS A 117 -3.17 12.85 23.87
C CYS A 117 -2.64 11.96 24.99
N PHE A 118 -1.40 11.46 24.87
CA PHE A 118 -0.79 10.60 25.88
C PHE A 118 -0.47 11.37 27.17
N VAL A 119 -0.07 12.64 27.06
CA VAL A 119 0.21 13.50 28.22
C VAL A 119 -1.07 13.88 28.96
N MET A 120 -2.19 14.16 28.27
CA MET A 120 -3.44 14.47 28.96
C MET A 120 -4.03 13.26 29.70
N ALA A 121 -3.89 12.04 29.17
CA ALA A 121 -4.34 10.83 29.85
C ALA A 121 -3.52 10.46 31.10
N LEU A 122 -2.31 11.03 31.26
CA LEU A 122 -1.45 10.84 32.44
C LEU A 122 -1.58 11.96 33.47
N VAL A 123 -2.24 13.07 33.10
CA VAL A 123 -2.43 14.27 33.95
C VAL A 123 -3.85 14.32 34.54
N PHE A 124 -4.73 13.38 34.19
CA PHE A 124 -6.03 13.15 34.82
C PHE A 124 -6.09 11.80 35.54
#